data_AF-A0A6N8L7M5-F1
#
_entry.id   AF-A0A6N8L7M5-F1
#
_cell.length_a   1.000
_cell.length_b   1.000
_cell.length_c   1.000
_cell.angle_alpha   90.00
_cell.angle_beta   90.00
_cell.angle_gamma   90.00
#
_symmetry.space_group_name_H-M   'P 1'
#
loop_
_entity.id
_entity.type
_entity.pdbx_description
1 polymer ?
#
loop_
_entity_poly.entity_id
_entity_poly.type
_entity_poly.pdbx_seq_one_letter_code
_entity_poly.pdbx_strand_id
1 'polypeptide(L)'
;MKILIRKYGLHLQAMFMLLAMLVCAVVLTSCEKDELDIQQNYPFEVQVMPVPTEVTNGQTVEIRITIQRSGNFNDAKYYIRYFQFDGQGTLRYYNEPPYMPNDVYLLPQTKFRLYYTSQSTVSQSFDIWILDNFGNEKQISFQFNSRD
;
A
#
# COMPACT_ATOMS: atom_id res chain seq x y z
N MET A 1 59.62 -35.86 -36.64
CA MET A 1 59.21 -35.69 -35.23
C MET A 1 58.64 -34.31 -34.90
N LYS A 2 59.29 -33.20 -35.29
CA LYS A 2 58.85 -31.81 -34.99
C LYS A 2 57.46 -31.41 -35.52
N ILE A 3 57.07 -31.90 -36.71
CA ILE A 3 55.77 -31.59 -37.35
C ILE A 3 54.61 -32.24 -36.60
N LEU A 4 54.81 -33.46 -36.07
CA LEU A 4 53.80 -34.19 -35.31
C LEU A 4 53.50 -33.48 -33.98
N ILE A 5 54.55 -33.07 -33.25
CA ILE A 5 54.46 -32.32 -31.98
C ILE A 5 53.76 -30.97 -32.19
N ARG A 6 54.04 -30.26 -33.29
CA ARG A 6 53.36 -29.00 -33.63
C ARG A 6 51.88 -29.19 -33.95
N LYS A 7 51.51 -30.30 -34.60
CA LYS A 7 50.12 -30.64 -34.94
C LYS A 7 49.33 -31.01 -33.69
N TYR A 8 49.90 -31.81 -32.78
CA TYR A 8 49.29 -32.13 -31.48
C TYR A 8 49.16 -30.90 -30.57
N GLY A 9 50.14 -29.99 -30.58
CA GLY A 9 50.05 -28.70 -29.89
C GLY A 9 48.91 -27.82 -30.41
N LEU A 10 48.73 -27.75 -31.73
CA LEU A 10 47.64 -26.99 -32.36
C LEU A 10 46.25 -27.60 -32.05
N HIS A 11 46.14 -28.93 -32.05
CA HIS A 11 44.91 -29.63 -31.65
C HIS A 11 44.59 -29.43 -30.16
N LEU A 12 45.59 -29.44 -29.29
CA LEU A 12 45.42 -29.19 -27.86
C LEU A 12 45.00 -27.74 -27.57
N GLN A 13 45.60 -26.77 -28.27
CA GLN A 13 45.20 -25.36 -28.19
C GLN A 13 43.77 -25.13 -28.71
N ALA A 14 43.40 -25.76 -29.83
CA ALA A 14 42.03 -25.68 -30.36
C ALA A 14 41.01 -26.30 -29.40
N MET A 15 41.34 -27.42 -28.75
CA MET A 15 40.48 -28.05 -27.74
C MET A 15 40.30 -27.14 -26.51
N PHE A 16 41.38 -26.48 -26.06
CA PHE A 16 41.32 -25.57 -24.92
C PHE A 16 40.50 -24.30 -25.21
N MET A 17 40.63 -23.76 -26.42
CA MET A 17 39.82 -22.63 -26.91
C MET A 17 38.33 -23.00 -26.99
N LEU A 18 38.01 -24.20 -27.46
CA LEU A 18 36.63 -24.67 -27.58
C LEU A 18 36.00 -24.92 -26.21
N LEU A 19 36.77 -25.47 -25.27
CA LEU A 19 36.35 -25.64 -23.87
C LEU A 19 36.11 -24.29 -23.19
N ALA A 20 37.01 -23.32 -23.39
CA ALA A 20 36.85 -21.96 -22.86
C ALA A 20 35.61 -21.27 -23.43
N MET A 21 35.32 -21.44 -24.73
CA MET A 21 34.13 -20.89 -25.36
C MET A 21 32.84 -21.53 -24.81
N LEU A 22 32.85 -22.85 -24.55
CA LEU A 22 31.72 -23.55 -23.94
C LEU A 22 31.47 -23.08 -22.50
N VAL A 23 32.52 -22.91 -21.70
CA VAL A 23 32.43 -22.39 -20.33
C VAL A 23 31.89 -20.95 -20.34
N CYS A 24 32.39 -20.09 -21.23
CA CYS A 24 31.86 -18.73 -21.38
C CYS A 24 30.38 -18.73 -21.78
N ALA A 25 29.95 -19.63 -22.68
CA ALA A 25 28.55 -19.73 -23.07
C ALA A 25 27.65 -20.13 -21.89
N VAL A 26 28.08 -21.07 -21.05
CA VAL A 26 27.31 -21.50 -19.86
C VAL A 26 27.23 -20.39 -18.81
N VAL A 27 28.32 -19.66 -18.56
CA VAL A 27 28.34 -18.54 -17.59
C VAL A 27 27.45 -17.38 -18.06
N LEU A 28 27.35 -17.12 -19.37
CA LEU A 28 26.49 -16.07 -19.92
C LEU A 28 24.99 -16.43 -19.92
N THR A 29 24.64 -17.72 -19.82
CA THR A 29 23.23 -18.17 -19.75
C THR A 29 22.68 -18.24 -18.32
N SER A 30 23.51 -18.04 -17.29
CA SER A 30 23.10 -18.10 -15.87
C SER A 30 22.49 -16.79 -15.35
N CYS A 31 22.12 -15.85 -16.23
CA CYS A 31 21.14 -14.84 -15.86
C CYS A 31 19.77 -15.53 -15.78
N GLU A 32 19.52 -16.18 -14.64
CA GLU A 32 18.15 -16.43 -14.21
C GLU A 32 17.42 -15.10 -14.34
N LYS A 33 16.35 -15.12 -15.13
CA LYS A 33 15.32 -14.11 -15.04
C LYS A 33 14.67 -14.38 -13.70
N ASP A 34 15.30 -13.90 -12.63
CA ASP A 34 14.53 -13.51 -11.46
C ASP A 34 13.45 -12.60 -12.04
N GLU A 35 12.23 -13.11 -12.09
CA GLU A 35 11.07 -12.30 -12.33
C GLU A 35 11.16 -11.23 -11.25
N LEU A 36 11.73 -10.08 -11.64
CA LEU A 36 11.71 -8.87 -10.86
C LEU A 36 10.23 -8.60 -10.66
N ASP A 37 9.70 -9.13 -9.56
CA ASP A 37 8.41 -8.80 -9.03
C ASP A 37 8.58 -7.36 -8.56
N ILE A 38 8.52 -6.43 -9.51
CA ILE A 38 8.64 -5.00 -9.26
C ILE A 38 7.45 -4.72 -8.36
N GLN A 39 7.68 -4.74 -7.04
CA GLN A 39 6.71 -4.34 -6.03
C GLN A 39 6.43 -2.88 -6.27
N GLN A 40 5.41 -2.66 -7.08
CA GLN A 40 5.08 -1.38 -7.64
C GLN A 40 4.28 -0.67 -6.55
N ASN A 41 5.01 -0.04 -5.62
CA ASN A 41 4.42 0.72 -4.54
C ASN A 41 3.82 2.01 -5.11
N TYR A 42 2.53 1.96 -5.44
CA TYR A 42 1.82 3.11 -5.99
C TYR A 42 1.13 3.91 -4.89
N PRO A 43 1.36 5.22 -4.81
CA PRO A 43 0.62 6.06 -3.89
C PRO A 43 -0.86 6.06 -4.27
N PHE A 44 -1.72 6.05 -3.25
CA PHE A 44 -3.14 6.32 -3.39
C PHE A 44 -3.46 7.69 -2.79
N GLU A 45 -4.57 8.29 -3.22
CA GLU A 45 -5.11 9.50 -2.62
C GLU A 45 -6.47 9.23 -2.00
N VAL A 46 -6.86 10.06 -1.04
CA VAL A 46 -8.15 9.96 -0.35
C VAL A 46 -8.95 11.23 -0.62
N GLN A 47 -10.12 11.06 -1.23
CA GLN A 47 -11.09 12.14 -1.41
C GLN A 47 -12.20 11.99 -0.39
N VAL A 48 -12.48 13.07 0.33
CA VAL A 48 -13.53 13.16 1.33
C VAL A 48 -14.52 14.22 0.93
N MET A 49 -15.81 13.90 0.94
CA MET A 49 -16.86 14.88 0.68
C MET A 49 -16.95 15.86 1.85
N PRO A 50 -17.34 17.13 1.62
CA PRO A 50 -17.54 18.09 2.70
C PRO A 50 -18.49 17.57 3.78
N VAL A 51 -18.11 17.80 5.04
CA VAL A 51 -18.91 17.48 6.23
C VAL A 51 -19.33 18.78 6.92
N PRO A 52 -20.39 18.78 7.74
CA PRO A 52 -20.77 19.94 8.55
C PRO A 52 -19.64 20.40 9.46
N THR A 53 -19.56 21.68 9.78
CA THR A 53 -18.61 22.21 10.78
C THR A 53 -19.13 22.07 12.21
N GLU A 54 -20.45 21.91 12.37
CA GLU A 54 -21.12 21.80 13.66
C GLU A 54 -21.90 20.49 13.79
N VAL A 55 -21.92 19.94 15.00
CA VAL A 55 -22.64 18.70 15.33
C VAL A 55 -23.22 18.78 16.75
N THR A 56 -24.47 18.35 16.92
CA THR A 56 -25.15 18.29 18.22
C THR A 56 -24.99 16.92 18.88
N ASN A 57 -25.16 16.84 20.20
CA ASN A 57 -25.11 15.57 20.92
C ASN A 57 -26.20 14.61 20.42
N GLY A 58 -25.79 13.40 20.03
CA GLY A 58 -26.64 12.37 19.43
C GLY A 58 -26.77 12.47 17.90
N GLN A 59 -26.30 13.55 17.27
CA GLN A 59 -26.36 13.71 15.83
C GLN A 59 -25.34 12.80 15.13
N THR A 60 -25.79 12.16 14.04
CA THR A 60 -24.94 11.35 13.17
C THR A 60 -24.57 12.13 11.90
N VAL A 61 -23.28 12.21 11.59
CA VAL A 61 -22.73 12.78 10.36
C VAL A 61 -22.29 11.63 9.44
N GLU A 62 -22.76 11.67 8.18
CA GLU A 62 -22.29 10.77 7.13
C GLU A 62 -21.03 11.35 6.47
N ILE A 63 -19.94 10.60 6.49
CA ILE A 63 -18.65 10.96 5.90
C ILE A 63 -18.42 10.06 4.69
N ARG A 64 -18.45 10.64 3.49
CA ARG A 64 -18.25 9.89 2.24
C ARG A 64 -16.80 9.95 1.80
N ILE A 65 -16.19 8.78 1.64
CA ILE A 65 -14.76 8.66 1.33
C ILE A 65 -14.59 7.85 0.05
N THR A 66 -13.67 8.29 -0.81
CA THR A 66 -13.21 7.58 -1.99
C THR A 66 -11.70 7.48 -2.00
N ILE A 67 -11.18 6.26 -2.02
CA ILE A 67 -9.78 5.96 -2.26
C ILE A 67 -9.53 5.96 -3.77
N GLN A 68 -8.70 6.89 -4.23
CA GLN A 68 -8.29 7.05 -5.62
C GLN A 68 -6.94 6.35 -5.83
N ARG A 69 -6.94 5.30 -6.65
CA ARG A 69 -5.73 4.55 -6.97
C ARG A 69 -5.07 5.17 -8.22
N SER A 70 -3.76 5.33 -8.21
CA SER A 70 -3.00 5.80 -9.38
C SER A 70 -2.78 4.71 -10.44
N GLY A 71 -3.04 3.44 -10.11
CA GLY A 71 -3.03 2.33 -11.06
C GLY A 71 -4.03 1.22 -10.72
N ASN A 72 -4.11 0.21 -11.60
CA ASN A 72 -5.11 -0.86 -11.52
C ASN A 72 -4.53 -2.14 -10.89
N PHE A 73 -4.49 -2.18 -9.55
CA PHE A 73 -4.01 -3.33 -8.79
C PHE A 73 -5.18 -4.03 -8.11
N ASN A 74 -5.45 -5.26 -8.54
CA ASN A 74 -6.55 -6.06 -7.98
C ASN A 74 -6.25 -6.52 -6.54
N ASP A 75 -4.97 -6.65 -6.18
CA ASP A 75 -4.55 -7.17 -4.88
C ASP A 75 -4.41 -6.10 -3.78
N ALA A 76 -4.66 -4.83 -4.11
CA ALA A 76 -4.58 -3.74 -3.13
C ALA A 76 -5.72 -3.83 -2.10
N LYS A 77 -5.33 -4.11 -0.85
CA LYS A 77 -6.19 -4.12 0.33
C LYS A 77 -5.96 -2.85 1.13
N TYR A 78 -7.04 -2.29 1.63
CA TYR A 78 -7.01 -1.07 2.44
C TYR A 78 -7.51 -1.37 3.83
N TYR A 79 -6.94 -0.66 4.79
CA TYR A 79 -7.28 -0.75 6.19
C TYR A 79 -7.56 0.65 6.73
N ILE A 80 -8.32 0.72 7.81
CA ILE A 80 -8.60 1.96 8.53
C ILE A 80 -8.27 1.78 10.01
N ARG A 81 -7.63 2.79 10.58
CA ARG A 81 -7.58 3.02 12.03
C ARG A 81 -8.10 4.41 12.34
N TYR A 82 -8.55 4.60 13.57
CA TYR A 82 -9.17 5.84 14.01
C TYR A 82 -8.72 6.17 15.43
N PHE A 83 -8.65 7.47 15.75
CA PHE A 83 -8.42 7.93 17.11
C PHE A 83 -9.17 9.25 17.36
N GLN A 84 -9.87 9.34 18.49
CA GLN A 84 -10.52 10.56 18.96
C GLN A 84 -9.57 11.29 19.91
N PHE A 85 -9.24 12.55 19.60
CA PHE A 85 -8.38 13.39 20.44
C PHE A 85 -9.19 14.19 21.45
N ASP A 86 -10.18 14.96 20.97
CA ASP A 86 -11.03 15.80 21.81
C ASP A 86 -12.49 15.40 21.74
N GLY A 87 -13.22 15.57 22.84
CA GLY A 87 -14.65 15.28 22.91
C GLY A 87 -14.96 13.78 22.92
N GLN A 88 -16.21 13.42 22.60
CA GLN A 88 -16.73 12.06 22.71
C GLN A 88 -17.63 11.75 21.52
N GLY A 89 -17.38 10.63 20.86
CA GLY A 89 -18.18 10.18 19.73
C GLY A 89 -17.75 8.80 19.25
N THR A 90 -18.58 8.22 18.39
CA THR A 90 -18.32 6.89 17.82
C THR A 90 -18.28 6.96 16.31
N LEU A 91 -17.26 6.35 15.73
CA LEU A 91 -17.12 6.19 14.29
C LEU A 91 -17.45 4.74 13.93
N ARG A 92 -18.26 4.52 12.89
CA ARG A 92 -18.57 3.17 12.39
C ARG A 92 -18.62 3.12 10.88
N TYR A 93 -18.41 1.93 10.34
CA TYR A 93 -18.63 1.63 8.93
C TYR A 93 -20.05 1.12 8.71
N TYR A 94 -20.86 1.87 7.97
CA TYR A 94 -22.25 1.50 7.68
C TYR A 94 -23.04 1.05 8.92
N ASN A 95 -23.50 -0.21 8.95
CA ASN A 95 -24.26 -0.82 10.05
C ASN A 95 -23.41 -1.73 10.95
N GLU A 96 -22.09 -1.66 10.86
CA GLU A 96 -21.18 -2.42 11.71
C GLU A 96 -21.09 -1.82 13.13
N PRO A 97 -20.60 -2.59 14.10
CA PRO A 97 -20.24 -2.06 15.41
C PRO A 97 -19.27 -0.87 15.29
N PRO A 98 -19.30 0.09 16.23
CA PRO A 98 -18.33 1.17 16.28
C PRO A 98 -16.88 0.67 16.31
N TYR A 99 -16.02 1.36 15.58
CA TYR A 99 -14.58 1.15 15.65
C TYR A 99 -14.05 1.55 17.01
N MET A 100 -13.16 0.70 17.53
CA MET A 100 -12.38 0.99 18.72
C MET A 100 -11.19 1.87 18.34
N PRO A 101 -10.86 2.90 19.13
CA PRO A 101 -9.68 3.72 18.89
C PRO A 101 -8.40 2.87 18.83
N ASN A 102 -7.54 3.16 17.85
CA ASN A 102 -6.28 2.46 17.54
C ASN A 102 -6.37 1.01 17.05
N ASP A 103 -7.56 0.44 16.93
CA ASP A 103 -7.73 -0.85 16.26
C ASP A 103 -7.72 -0.67 14.73
N VAL A 104 -7.25 -1.69 14.02
CA VAL A 104 -7.15 -1.71 12.55
C VAL A 104 -8.24 -2.60 11.96
N TYR A 105 -8.99 -2.04 11.02
CA TYR A 105 -10.10 -2.73 10.35
C TYR A 105 -9.89 -2.80 8.84
N LEU A 106 -10.31 -3.89 8.19
CA LEU A 106 -10.27 -4.04 6.74
C LEU A 106 -11.38 -3.19 6.09
N LEU A 107 -11.05 -2.43 5.05
CA LEU A 107 -12.03 -1.74 4.21
C LEU A 107 -12.42 -2.63 3.01
N PRO A 108 -13.69 -3.03 2.88
CA PRO A 108 -14.11 -3.94 1.81
C PRO A 108 -14.25 -3.24 0.45
N GLN A 109 -14.33 -1.90 0.44
CA GLN A 109 -14.57 -1.09 -0.76
C GLN A 109 -13.70 0.17 -0.75
N THR A 110 -13.35 0.69 -1.93
CA THR A 110 -12.64 1.96 -2.08
C THR A 110 -13.57 3.17 -1.99
N LYS A 111 -14.87 3.00 -2.27
CA LYS A 111 -15.91 4.00 -2.08
C LYS A 111 -16.79 3.56 -0.93
N PHE A 112 -16.78 4.29 0.17
CA PHE A 112 -17.51 3.88 1.36
C PHE A 112 -17.97 5.08 2.17
N ARG A 113 -18.75 4.78 3.21
CA ARG A 113 -19.34 5.78 4.10
C ARG A 113 -19.04 5.40 5.54
N LEU A 114 -18.55 6.37 6.29
CA LEU A 114 -18.44 6.28 7.73
C LEU A 114 -19.53 7.11 8.37
N TYR A 115 -19.98 6.69 9.54
CA TYR A 115 -21.01 7.39 10.31
C TYR A 115 -20.42 7.76 11.66
N TYR A 116 -20.21 9.06 11.84
CA TYR A 116 -19.76 9.61 13.11
C TYR A 116 -20.96 10.06 13.94
N THR A 117 -21.17 9.47 15.11
CA THR A 117 -22.22 9.88 16.04
C THR A 117 -21.60 10.65 17.19
N SER A 118 -21.91 11.94 17.29
CA SER A 118 -21.42 12.77 18.39
C SER A 118 -22.11 12.37 19.69
N GLN A 119 -21.33 12.29 20.76
CA GLN A 119 -21.81 12.12 22.14
C GLN A 119 -21.29 13.26 23.03
N SER A 120 -20.84 14.35 22.41
CA SER A 120 -20.25 15.49 23.08
C SER A 120 -21.12 16.73 22.92
N THR A 121 -21.00 17.63 23.89
CA THR A 121 -21.59 18.98 23.85
C THR A 121 -20.54 20.06 23.63
N VAL A 122 -19.28 19.66 23.41
CA VAL A 122 -18.13 20.55 23.21
C VAL A 122 -17.47 20.28 21.84
N SER A 123 -16.36 20.98 21.59
CA SER A 123 -15.50 20.77 20.42
C SER A 123 -15.00 19.33 20.38
N GLN A 124 -14.96 18.76 19.19
CA GLN A 124 -14.57 17.37 18.95
C GLN A 124 -13.55 17.32 17.82
N SER A 125 -12.52 16.49 18.01
CA SER A 125 -11.51 16.26 16.99
C SER A 125 -11.14 14.78 16.96
N PHE A 126 -11.00 14.25 15.75
CA PHE A 126 -10.52 12.89 15.54
C PHE A 126 -9.84 12.77 14.19
N ASP A 127 -8.99 11.78 14.08
CA ASP A 127 -8.35 11.43 12.84
C ASP A 127 -8.69 10.00 12.43
N ILE A 128 -8.68 9.79 11.14
CA ILE A 128 -8.61 8.46 10.54
C ILE A 128 -7.30 8.34 9.77
N TRP A 129 -6.77 7.13 9.73
CA TRP A 129 -5.68 6.78 8.85
C TRP A 129 -6.12 5.63 7.98
N ILE A 130 -5.98 5.82 6.68
CA ILE A 130 -6.19 4.77 5.69
C ILE A 130 -4.81 4.24 5.32
N LEU A 131 -4.62 2.93 5.44
CA LEU A 131 -3.38 2.23 5.12
C LEU A 131 -3.63 1.27 3.97
N ASP A 132 -2.60 0.98 3.18
CA ASP A 132 -2.62 -0.15 2.26
C ASP A 132 -1.65 -1.27 2.70
N ASN A 133 -1.73 -2.41 2.04
CA ASN A 133 -0.84 -3.55 2.29
C ASN A 133 0.58 -3.37 1.70
N PHE A 134 0.90 -2.21 1.12
CA PHE A 134 2.21 -1.88 0.56
C PHE A 134 2.98 -0.91 1.46
N GLY A 135 2.39 -0.48 2.57
CA GLY A 135 3.01 0.39 3.57
C GLY A 135 2.73 1.88 3.38
N ASN A 136 1.83 2.26 2.47
CA ASN A 136 1.38 3.65 2.36
C ASN A 136 0.30 3.95 3.38
N GLU A 137 0.32 5.18 3.91
CA GLU A 137 -0.69 5.70 4.84
C GLU A 137 -1.14 7.11 4.43
N LYS A 138 -2.42 7.41 4.62
CA LYS A 138 -3.00 8.75 4.49
C LYS A 138 -3.82 9.08 5.72
N GLN A 139 -3.45 10.17 6.39
CA GLN A 139 -4.17 10.72 7.55
C GLN A 139 -5.20 11.75 7.10
N ILE A 140 -6.39 11.72 7.70
CA ILE A 140 -7.44 12.70 7.50
C ILE A 140 -7.97 13.12 8.88
N SER A 141 -7.96 14.43 9.11
CA SER A 141 -8.45 15.04 10.34
C SER A 141 -9.84 15.61 10.19
N PHE A 142 -10.67 15.39 11.21
CA PHE A 142 -12.01 15.93 11.32
C PHE A 142 -12.13 16.75 12.59
N GLN A 143 -12.77 17.91 12.48
CA GLN A 143 -13.02 18.78 13.60
C GLN A 143 -14.45 19.31 13.54
N PHE A 144 -15.17 19.21 14.66
CA PHE A 144 -16.53 19.71 14.81
C PHE A 144 -16.63 20.66 15.99
N ASN A 145 -17.49 21.68 15.86
CA ASN A 145 -17.73 22.71 16.88
C ASN A 145 -16.45 23.42 17.34
N SER A 146 -15.43 23.55 16.48
CA SER A 146 -14.28 24.39 16.78
C SER A 146 -14.71 25.86 16.72
N ARG A 147 -14.24 26.66 17.67
CA ARG A 147 -14.35 28.12 17.59
C ARG A 147 -13.01 28.61 17.07
N ASP A 148 -13.02 29.21 15.89
CA ASP A 148 -11.87 29.94 15.35
C ASP A 148 -11.47 31.10 16.28
#